data_AF-A0A847UJK4-F1
#
_entry.id   AF-A0A847UJK4-F1
#
_cell.length_a   1.000
_cell.length_b   1.000
_cell.length_c   1.000
_cell.angle_alpha   90.00
_cell.angle_beta   90.00
_cell.angle_gamma   90.00
#
_symmetry.space_group_name_H-M   'P 1'
#
loop_
_entity.id
_entity.type
_entity.pdbx_description
1 polymer ?
#
loop_
_entity_poly.entity_id
_entity_poly.type
_entity_poly.pdbx_seq_one_letter_code
_entity_poly.pdbx_strand_id
1 'polypeptide(L)'
;MTAVEDEFIMEGDLDNEGIANMTFNNLNVYLYYANGTRIKKHHVGDLSTTVPVTIRSTQIPDYVIIDSPDFWSTSKVEVAYYEKRKSGNYTESIVILTFE
;
A
#
# COMPACT_ATOMS: atom_id res chain seq x y z
N MET A 1 3.94 -1.43 -10.31
CA MET A 1 2.85 -2.42 -10.16
C MET A 1 2.23 -2.68 -11.52
N THR A 2 2.04 -3.94 -11.88
CA THR A 2 1.45 -4.33 -13.17
C THR A 2 0.41 -5.42 -12.95
N ALA A 3 -0.61 -5.43 -13.82
CA ALA A 3 -1.54 -6.54 -13.95
C ALA A 3 -1.49 -7.06 -15.39
N VAL A 4 -1.13 -8.33 -15.56
CA VAL A 4 -1.00 -8.98 -16.88
C VAL A 4 -1.73 -10.32 -16.81
N GLU A 5 -2.64 -10.57 -17.75
CA GLU A 5 -3.24 -11.90 -18.00
C GLU A 5 -3.64 -12.67 -16.72
N ASP A 6 -4.30 -12.00 -15.77
CA ASP A 6 -4.79 -12.54 -14.48
C ASP A 6 -3.77 -12.61 -13.33
N GLU A 7 -2.52 -12.18 -13.51
CA GLU A 7 -1.56 -12.00 -12.42
C GLU A 7 -1.40 -10.51 -12.08
N PHE A 8 -1.46 -10.19 -10.79
CA PHE A 8 -1.02 -8.93 -10.23
C PHE A 8 0.36 -9.10 -9.59
N ILE A 9 1.28 -8.21 -9.97
CA ILE A 9 2.64 -8.15 -9.44
C ILE A 9 2.93 -6.72 -8.94
N MET A 10 3.29 -6.63 -7.67
CA MET A 10 3.89 -5.45 -7.05
C MET A 10 5.30 -5.81 -6.63
N GLU A 11 6.27 -5.20 -7.28
CA GLU A 11 7.71 -5.31 -6.99
C GLU A 11 8.26 -3.88 -6.88
N GLY A 12 9.01 -3.61 -5.82
CA GLY A 12 9.58 -2.30 -5.53
C GLY A 12 9.91 -2.14 -4.05
N ASP A 13 10.04 -0.89 -3.64
CA ASP A 13 10.36 -0.50 -2.27
C ASP A 13 9.18 0.26 -1.64
N LEU A 14 9.01 0.10 -0.32
CA LEU A 14 8.17 0.97 0.49
C LEU A 14 9.08 1.89 1.30
N ASP A 15 8.86 3.20 1.15
CA ASP A 15 9.73 4.23 1.72
C ASP A 15 9.00 5.10 2.75
N ASN A 16 9.68 5.42 3.85
CA ASN A 16 9.30 6.45 4.80
C ASN A 16 10.08 7.74 4.50
N GLU A 17 9.61 8.53 3.53
CA GLU A 17 10.30 9.76 3.09
C GLU A 17 9.97 11.01 3.93
N GLY A 18 9.09 10.91 4.95
CA GLY A 18 8.46 12.09 5.55
C GLY A 18 8.72 12.33 7.03
N ILE A 19 9.03 11.31 7.82
CA ILE A 19 9.07 11.44 9.29
C ILE A 19 10.39 10.92 9.86
N ALA A 20 11.36 11.83 10.01
CA ALA A 20 12.64 11.54 10.61
C ALA A 20 12.47 10.93 12.02
N ASN A 21 13.16 9.82 12.29
CA ASN A 21 13.15 9.08 13.55
C ASN A 21 11.83 8.37 13.92
N MET A 22 10.87 8.22 13.00
CA MET A 22 9.68 7.40 13.23
C MET A 22 9.84 6.03 12.56
N THR A 23 9.44 4.98 13.27
CA THR A 23 9.29 3.63 12.72
C THR A 23 7.81 3.31 12.71
N PHE A 24 7.27 2.96 11.55
CA PHE A 24 5.92 2.43 11.43
C PHE A 24 5.97 0.92 11.67
N ASN A 25 5.45 0.50 12.82
CA ASN A 25 5.47 -0.89 13.24
C ASN A 25 4.34 -1.67 12.55
N ASN A 26 4.58 -2.96 12.32
CA ASN A 26 3.58 -3.88 11.78
C ASN A 26 2.88 -3.33 10.52
N LEU A 27 3.67 -2.89 9.55
CA LEU A 27 3.21 -2.47 8.24
C LEU A 27 2.65 -3.66 7.48
N ASN A 28 1.51 -3.44 6.84
CA ASN A 28 0.83 -4.44 6.03
C ASN A 28 0.39 -3.81 4.70
N VAL A 29 0.45 -4.61 3.64
CA VAL A 29 -0.17 -4.29 2.36
C VAL A 29 -1.41 -5.17 2.17
N TYR A 30 -2.51 -4.53 1.81
CA TYR A 30 -3.78 -5.18 1.58
C TYR A 30 -4.23 -4.98 0.13
N LEU A 31 -4.72 -6.07 -0.47
CA LEU A 31 -5.29 -6.08 -1.82
C LEU A 31 -6.81 -6.23 -1.70
N TYR A 32 -7.56 -5.38 -2.39
CA TYR A 32 -9.03 -5.35 -2.34
C TYR A 32 -9.66 -5.27 -3.72
N TYR A 33 -10.86 -5.84 -3.83
CA TYR A 33 -11.81 -5.53 -4.90
C TYR A 33 -12.55 -4.21 -4.61
N ALA A 34 -13.14 -3.63 -5.65
CA ALA A 34 -13.88 -2.37 -5.58
C ALA A 34 -15.09 -2.43 -4.62
N ASN A 35 -15.63 -3.63 -4.40
CA ASN A 35 -16.72 -3.88 -3.45
C ASN A 35 -16.26 -4.00 -1.99
N GLY A 36 -14.98 -3.75 -1.69
CA GLY A 36 -14.40 -3.86 -0.34
C GLY A 36 -14.02 -5.28 0.10
N THR A 37 -14.19 -6.29 -0.76
CA THR A 37 -13.77 -7.66 -0.43
C THR A 37 -12.25 -7.77 -0.48
N ARG A 38 -11.65 -8.27 0.61
CA ARG A 38 -10.19 -8.47 0.70
C ARG A 38 -9.76 -9.68 -0.12
N ILE A 39 -8.80 -9.47 -1.01
CA ILE A 39 -8.11 -10.51 -1.78
C ILE A 39 -6.97 -11.10 -0.94
N LYS A 40 -6.06 -10.23 -0.45
CA LYS A 40 -4.83 -10.65 0.22
C LYS A 40 -4.41 -9.66 1.28
N LYS A 41 -3.74 -10.18 2.31
CA LYS A 41 -2.93 -9.43 3.26
C LYS A 41 -1.49 -9.90 3.12
N HIS A 42 -0.56 -8.96 3.03
CA HIS A 42 0.88 -9.22 3.05
C HIS A 42 1.50 -8.45 4.21
N HIS A 43 2.13 -9.17 5.13
CA HIS A 43 2.83 -8.55 6.25
C HIS A 43 4.23 -8.15 5.80
N VAL A 44 4.57 -6.87 5.95
CA VAL A 44 5.86 -6.31 5.55
C VAL A 44 6.83 -6.29 6.72
N GLY A 45 6.34 -6.03 7.93
CA GLY A 45 7.16 -5.85 9.13
C GLY A 45 7.25 -4.37 9.51
N ASP A 46 8.37 -3.94 10.08
CA ASP A 46 8.54 -2.57 10.54
C ASP A 46 9.24 -1.72 9.46
N LEU A 47 8.77 -0.50 9.25
CA LEU A 47 9.33 0.44 8.27
C LEU A 47 9.95 1.64 8.99
N SER A 48 11.29 1.68 9.03
CA SER A 48 12.07 2.82 9.55
C SER A 48 12.58 3.73 8.43
N THR A 49 13.10 3.16 7.35
CA THR A 49 13.57 3.89 6.16
C THR A 49 12.94 3.33 4.89
N THR A 50 13.37 2.14 4.48
CA THR A 50 13.00 1.51 3.22
C THR A 50 12.89 0.02 3.43
N VAL A 51 11.85 -0.60 2.89
CA VAL A 51 11.69 -2.06 2.88
C VAL A 51 11.36 -2.55 1.47
N PRO A 52 12.16 -3.46 0.89
CA PRO A 52 11.81 -4.06 -0.39
C PRO A 52 10.60 -4.99 -0.23
N VAL A 53 9.68 -4.94 -1.19
CA VAL A 53 8.45 -5.73 -1.16
C VAL A 53 8.20 -6.41 -2.49
N THR A 54 7.72 -7.65 -2.43
CA THR A 54 7.26 -8.40 -3.60
C THR A 54 5.96 -9.11 -3.28
N ILE A 55 4.88 -8.68 -3.93
CA ILE A 55 3.53 -9.23 -3.74
C ILE A 55 3.01 -9.72 -5.07
N ARG A 56 2.65 -11.00 -5.09
CA ARG A 56 2.01 -11.67 -6.23
C ARG A 56 0.60 -12.14 -5.86
N SER A 57 -0.32 -12.06 -6.81
CA SER A 57 -1.70 -12.50 -6.67
C SER A 57 -2.26 -12.96 -8.02
N THR A 58 -2.96 -14.09 -8.04
CA THR A 58 -3.74 -14.57 -9.22
C THR A 58 -5.11 -13.91 -9.32
N GLN A 59 -5.38 -12.93 -8.46
CA GLN A 59 -6.56 -12.08 -8.48
C GLN A 59 -6.09 -10.65 -8.63
N ILE A 60 -6.63 -9.93 -9.61
CA ILE A 60 -6.25 -8.55 -9.87
C ILE A 60 -7.04 -7.62 -8.93
N PRO A 61 -6.39 -6.88 -8.02
CA PRO A 61 -7.05 -5.93 -7.15
C PRO A 61 -7.51 -4.68 -7.90
N ASP A 62 -8.55 -4.04 -7.37
CA ASP A 62 -8.91 -2.67 -7.75
C ASP A 62 -8.15 -1.65 -6.90
N TYR A 63 -7.85 -2.02 -5.64
CA TYR A 63 -7.15 -1.19 -4.67
C TYR A 63 -5.99 -1.92 -3.99
N VAL A 64 -4.88 -1.20 -3.81
CA VAL A 64 -3.74 -1.57 -2.96
C VAL A 64 -3.64 -0.55 -1.82
N ILE A 65 -3.72 -1.03 -0.58
CA ILE A 65 -3.69 -0.19 0.62
C ILE A 65 -2.50 -0.59 1.48
N ILE A 66 -1.67 0.38 1.83
CA ILE A 66 -0.59 0.23 2.82
C ILE A 66 -1.13 0.76 4.15
N ASP A 67 -0.97 0.01 5.23
CA ASP A 67 -1.51 0.37 6.54
C ASP A 67 -0.60 -0.09 7.69
N SER A 68 -0.51 0.76 8.70
CA SER A 68 0.13 0.51 9.99
C SER A 68 -0.75 1.11 11.08
N PRO A 69 -0.89 0.45 12.25
CA PRO A 69 -1.57 1.05 13.41
C PRO A 69 -1.03 2.43 13.78
N ASP A 70 0.25 2.68 13.51
CA ASP A 70 0.93 3.92 13.87
C ASP A 70 0.49 5.12 13.00
N PHE A 71 -0.10 4.89 11.81
CA PHE A 71 -0.64 5.94 10.95
C PHE A 71 -1.73 6.77 11.62
N TRP A 72 -2.45 6.17 12.57
CA TRP A 72 -3.54 6.82 13.30
C TRP A 72 -3.06 7.56 14.55
N SER A 73 -1.78 7.41 14.91
CA SER A 73 -1.15 8.09 16.04
C SER A 73 -0.46 9.40 15.66
N THR A 74 -0.34 9.69 14.36
CA THR A 74 0.22 10.95 13.86
C THR A 74 -0.89 11.97 13.62
N SER A 75 -0.60 13.25 13.83
CA SER A 75 -1.55 14.34 13.54
C SER A 75 -1.79 14.54 12.04
N LYS A 76 -0.84 14.07 11.22
CA LYS A 76 -0.89 14.10 9.76
C LYS A 76 -0.26 12.81 9.22
N VAL A 77 -0.93 12.16 8.29
CA VAL A 77 -0.36 11.05 7.52
C VAL A 77 -0.67 11.27 6.03
N GLU A 78 0.35 11.11 5.20
CA GLU A 78 0.19 11.08 3.74
C GLU A 78 0.12 9.60 3.34
N VAL A 79 -1.08 9.16 2.98
CA VAL A 79 -1.31 7.77 2.57
C VAL A 79 -1.30 7.72 1.06
N ALA A 80 -0.31 7.04 0.49
CA ALA A 80 -0.32 6.64 -0.90
C ALA A 80 -1.18 5.37 -1.07
N TYR A 81 -2.07 5.40 -2.06
CA TYR A 81 -2.80 4.22 -2.51
C TYR A 81 -2.77 4.17 -4.04
N TYR A 82 -2.95 2.97 -4.59
CA TYR A 82 -2.80 2.75 -6.03
C TYR A 82 -4.11 2.21 -6.60
N GLU A 83 -4.62 2.90 -7.63
CA GLU A 83 -5.83 2.52 -8.34
C GLU A 83 -5.52 1.93 -9.71
N LYS A 84 -6.18 0.82 -10.04
CA LYS A 84 -6.07 0.22 -11.37
C LYS A 84 -6.80 1.08 -12.41
N ARG A 85 -6.10 1.45 -13.49
CA ARG A 85 -6.69 2.09 -14.67
C ARG A 85 -7.22 1.06 -15.65
N LYS A 86 -8.09 1.49 -16.58
CA LYS A 86 -8.62 0.64 -17.66
C LYS A 86 -7.53 -0.02 -18.52
N SER A 87 -6.34 0.57 -18.61
CA SER A 87 -5.19 0.02 -19.31
C SER A 87 -4.47 -1.13 -18.57
N GLY A 88 -4.84 -1.42 -17.32
CA GLY A 88 -4.16 -2.42 -16.47
C GLY A 88 -2.99 -1.87 -15.66
N ASN A 89 -2.54 -0.65 -15.93
CA ASN A 89 -1.55 0.05 -15.12
C ASN A 89 -2.18 0.65 -13.86
N TYR A 90 -1.38 0.81 -12.81
CA TYR A 90 -1.80 1.48 -11.58
C TYR A 90 -1.34 2.93 -11.58
N THR A 91 -2.17 3.81 -11.03
CA THR A 91 -1.78 5.20 -10.77
C THR A 91 -1.75 5.43 -9.28
N GLU A 92 -0.66 6.04 -8.81
CA GLU A 92 -0.53 6.51 -7.44
C GLU A 92 -1.51 7.65 -7.18
N SER A 93 -2.17 7.61 -6.04
CA SER A 93 -3.00 8.67 -5.50
C SER A 93 -2.57 8.89 -4.05
N ILE A 94 -2.32 10.14 -3.69
CA ILE A 94 -1.91 10.52 -2.34
C ILE A 94 -3.09 11.21 -1.67
N VAL A 95 -3.48 10.70 -0.51
CA VAL A 95 -4.47 11.34 0.35
C VAL A 95 -3.78 11.80 1.61
N ILE A 96 -3.92 13.09 1.89
CA ILE A 96 -3.44 13.69 3.14
C ILE A 96 -4.58 13.60 4.14
N LEU A 97 -4.42 12.75 5.15
CA LEU A 97 -5.34 12.68 6.27
C LEU A 97 -4.80 13.57 7.40
N THR A 98 -5.64 14.50 7.86
CA THR A 98 -5.38 15.34 9.03
C THR A 98 -6.41 14.96 10.09
N PHE A 99 -5.95 14.65 11.29
CA PHE A 99 -6.81 14.28 12.41
C PHE A 99 -6.83 15.44 13.42
N GLU A 100 -8.04 15.85 13.84
CA GLU A 100 -8.25 16.86 14.89
C GLU A 100 -8.23 16.23 16.28
#